data_AF-A0A9P0JQT5-F1
#
_entry.id   AF-A0A9P0JQT5-F1
#
_cell.length_a   1.000
_cell.length_b   1.000
_cell.length_c   1.000
_cell.angle_alpha   90.00
_cell.angle_beta   90.00
_cell.angle_gamma   90.00
#
_symmetry.space_group_name_H-M   'P 1'
#
loop_
_entity.id
_entity.type
_entity.pdbx_description
1 polymer ?
#
loop_
_entity_poly.entity_id
_entity_poly.type
_entity_poly.pdbx_seq_one_letter_code
_entity_poly.pdbx_strand_id
1 'polypeptide(L)'
;MTNFMTPYRQTNSIGYEEKCFNYRLCRARRVVENAFGIMANRFRIFLTPIATKVDTVDDIVMACCVLHNFLRRKSTSYIQPSNIDTEDIISGTVLIGDMHMNGELISLDVSRQGSPTIDAKMIRNGYKEYYNNAGGVDFQHKFLKYLLTEACDWSSRLFPSTKKPLHETLLDPSGKTIDQNTTMLPRDD
;
A
#
# COMPACT_ATOMS: atom_id res chain seq x y z
N MET A 1 -1.57 15.03 11.10
CA MET A 1 -2.50 14.38 10.14
C MET A 1 -3.84 14.16 10.84
N THR A 2 -4.50 15.27 11.16
CA THR A 2 -5.87 15.31 11.69
C THR A 2 -6.94 14.97 10.63
N ASN A 3 -6.56 14.94 9.34
CA ASN A 3 -7.51 14.90 8.22
C ASN A 3 -7.46 13.61 7.37
N PHE A 4 -6.69 12.59 7.76
CA PHE A 4 -6.61 11.32 7.01
C PHE A 4 -7.41 10.21 7.69
N MET A 5 -8.17 9.47 6.88
CA MET A 5 -8.98 8.34 7.34
C MET A 5 -8.08 7.18 7.77
N THR A 6 -8.15 6.78 9.04
CA THR A 6 -7.31 5.71 9.59
C THR A 6 -8.08 4.39 9.67
N PRO A 7 -7.43 3.25 9.37
CA PRO A 7 -8.07 1.93 9.53
C PRO A 7 -8.38 1.65 11.02
N TYR A 8 -9.29 0.71 11.27
CA TYR A 8 -9.40 0.08 12.59
C TYR A 8 -8.12 -0.72 12.87
N ARG A 9 -7.68 -0.72 14.13
CA ARG A 9 -6.49 -1.46 14.54
C ARG A 9 -6.72 -2.94 14.30
N GLN A 10 -5.76 -3.57 13.63
CA GLN A 10 -5.82 -4.99 13.30
C GLN A 10 -5.37 -5.79 14.53
N THR A 11 -6.34 -6.16 15.35
CA THR A 11 -6.17 -7.08 16.48
C THR A 11 -6.83 -8.41 16.17
N ASN A 12 -6.48 -9.46 16.92
CA ASN A 12 -7.12 -10.77 16.78
C ASN A 12 -8.65 -10.72 17.01
N SER A 13 -9.13 -9.68 17.70
CA SER A 13 -10.53 -9.43 18.03
C SER A 13 -11.26 -8.47 17.08
N ILE A 14 -10.65 -8.04 15.96
CA ILE A 14 -11.31 -7.10 15.04
C ILE A 14 -12.59 -7.70 14.45
N GLY A 15 -13.68 -6.95 14.55
CA GLY A 15 -15.01 -7.40 14.15
C GLY A 15 -15.17 -7.49 12.64
N TYR A 16 -16.17 -8.24 12.20
CA TYR A 16 -16.49 -8.40 10.78
C TYR A 16 -16.70 -7.05 10.07
N GLU A 17 -17.49 -6.16 10.67
CA GLU A 17 -17.80 -4.86 10.09
C GLU A 17 -16.57 -3.95 9.94
N GLU A 18 -15.66 -4.01 10.91
CA GLU A 18 -14.40 -3.27 10.91
C GLU A 18 -13.45 -3.81 9.83
N LYS A 19 -13.46 -5.13 9.60
CA LYS A 19 -12.73 -5.76 8.49
C LYS A 19 -13.30 -5.31 7.14
N CYS A 20 -14.62 -5.27 6.96
CA CYS A 20 -15.26 -4.70 5.76
C CYS A 20 -14.76 -3.28 5.50
N PHE A 21 -14.82 -2.42 6.52
CA PHE A 21 -14.35 -1.05 6.40
C PHE A 21 -12.87 -0.98 5.98
N ASN A 22 -11.99 -1.71 6.68
CA ASN A 22 -10.56 -1.72 6.37
C ASN A 22 -10.31 -2.18 4.93
N TYR A 23 -10.96 -3.25 4.48
CA TYR A 23 -10.88 -3.72 3.09
C TYR A 23 -11.30 -2.63 2.09
N ARG A 24 -12.47 -2.00 2.30
CA ARG A 24 -12.98 -0.94 1.42
C ARG A 24 -12.05 0.27 1.36
N LEU A 25 -11.45 0.62 2.50
CA LEU A 25 -10.47 1.69 2.59
C LEU A 25 -9.18 1.35 1.81
N CYS A 26 -8.68 0.12 1.94
CA CYS A 26 -7.51 -0.34 1.19
C CYS A 26 -7.77 -0.42 -0.31
N ARG A 27 -8.94 -0.90 -0.71
CA ARG A 27 -9.40 -0.89 -2.09
C ARG A 27 -9.38 0.52 -2.69
N ALA A 28 -9.84 1.52 -1.95
CA ALA A 28 -9.79 2.91 -2.40
C ALA A 28 -8.34 3.43 -2.52
N ARG A 29 -7.46 3.11 -1.56
CA ARG A 29 -6.03 3.49 -1.63
C ARG A 29 -5.32 2.88 -2.83
N ARG A 30 -5.54 1.60 -3.12
CA ARG A 30 -4.94 0.90 -4.26
C ARG A 30 -5.23 1.58 -5.59
N VAL A 31 -6.44 2.13 -5.79
CA VAL A 31 -6.76 2.89 -7.02
C VAL A 31 -5.86 4.12 -7.15
N VAL A 32 -5.64 4.84 -6.06
CA VAL A 32 -4.81 6.04 -6.02
C VAL A 32 -3.33 5.69 -6.19
N GLU A 33 -2.85 4.65 -5.50
CA GLU A 33 -1.48 4.15 -5.61
C GLU A 33 -1.17 3.65 -7.02
N ASN A 34 -2.07 2.90 -7.65
CA ASN A 34 -1.95 2.49 -9.05
C ASN A 34 -1.79 3.70 -9.98
N ALA A 35 -2.60 4.75 -9.78
CA ALA A 35 -2.52 5.96 -10.61
C ALA A 35 -1.16 6.67 -10.47
N PHE A 36 -0.68 6.84 -9.24
CA PHE A 36 0.64 7.43 -9.00
C PHE A 36 1.78 6.54 -9.46
N GLY A 37 1.68 5.21 -9.32
CA GLY A 37 2.64 4.24 -9.83
C GLY A 37 2.76 4.32 -11.36
N ILE A 38 1.63 4.40 -12.08
CA ILE A 38 1.64 4.62 -13.55
C ILE A 38 2.35 5.92 -13.86
N MET A 39 1.97 7.00 -13.17
CA MET A 39 2.49 8.33 -13.45
C MET A 39 4.00 8.40 -13.20
N ALA A 40 4.49 7.84 -12.09
CA ALA A 40 5.91 7.86 -11.73
C ALA A 40 6.76 6.96 -12.64
N ASN A 41 6.27 5.76 -12.97
CA ASN A 41 6.97 4.86 -13.89
C ASN A 41 7.06 5.46 -15.31
N ARG A 42 6.03 6.19 -15.74
CA ARG A 42 6.02 6.86 -17.05
C ARG A 42 6.83 8.17 -17.06
N PHE A 43 6.69 8.97 -16.02
CA PHE A 43 7.38 10.24 -15.87
C PHE A 43 8.44 10.11 -14.80
N ARG A 44 9.64 9.66 -15.22
CA ARG A 44 10.79 9.40 -14.33
C ARG A 44 11.20 10.59 -13.46
N ILE A 45 10.73 11.81 -13.78
CA ILE A 45 10.90 13.00 -12.95
C ILE A 45 10.39 12.81 -11.51
N PHE A 46 9.37 11.97 -11.31
CA PHE A 46 8.83 11.66 -9.98
C PHE A 46 9.64 10.60 -9.21
N LEU A 47 10.57 9.90 -9.86
CA LEU A 47 11.42 8.88 -9.23
C LEU A 47 12.70 9.49 -8.63
N THR A 48 12.92 10.79 -8.82
CA THR A 48 14.08 11.51 -8.31
C THR A 48 13.62 12.79 -7.61
N PRO A 49 14.36 13.28 -6.60
CA PRO A 49 14.09 14.60 -6.03
C PRO A 49 14.07 15.67 -7.12
N ILE A 50 12.98 16.44 -7.19
CA ILE A 50 12.81 17.49 -8.19
C ILE A 50 13.55 18.75 -7.72
N ALA A 51 14.71 19.01 -8.32
CA ALA A 51 15.57 20.14 -7.96
C ALA A 51 15.12 21.46 -8.63
N THR A 52 13.89 21.90 -8.37
CA THR A 52 13.32 23.15 -8.92
C THR A 52 12.61 23.97 -7.85
N LYS A 53 12.14 25.17 -8.20
CA LYS A 53 11.26 25.97 -7.33
C LYS A 53 9.91 25.26 -7.15
N VAL A 54 9.28 25.45 -5.99
CA VAL A 54 7.99 24.84 -5.65
C VAL A 54 6.91 25.19 -6.67
N ASP A 55 6.82 26.46 -7.09
CA ASP A 55 5.85 26.89 -8.10
C ASP A 55 6.01 26.12 -9.43
N THR A 56 7.25 25.81 -9.81
CA THR A 56 7.53 25.00 -11.02
C THR A 56 7.17 23.54 -10.83
N VAL A 57 7.22 23.01 -9.60
CA VAL A 57 6.80 21.64 -9.30
C VAL A 57 5.29 21.49 -9.55
N ASP A 58 4.49 22.48 -9.14
CA ASP A 58 3.04 22.45 -9.38
C ASP A 58 2.72 22.40 -10.87
N ASP A 59 3.41 23.20 -11.69
CA ASP A 59 3.28 23.18 -13.15
C ASP A 59 3.68 21.83 -13.75
N ILE A 60 4.78 21.22 -13.26
CA ILE A 60 5.23 19.89 -13.69
C ILE A 60 4.17 18.83 -13.39
N VAL A 61 3.62 18.83 -12.17
CA VAL A 61 2.59 17.87 -11.74
C VAL A 61 1.34 18.03 -12.60
N MET A 62 0.89 19.27 -12.85
CA MET A 62 -0.26 19.55 -13.70
C MET A 62 -0.03 19.13 -15.16
N ALA A 63 1.14 19.41 -15.72
CA ALA A 63 1.50 18.99 -17.07
C ALA A 63 1.51 17.45 -17.20
N CYS A 64 2.08 16.74 -16.22
CA CYS A 64 2.05 15.28 -16.16
C CYS A 64 0.62 14.72 -16.06
N CYS A 65 -0.26 15.35 -15.25
CA CYS A 65 -1.68 14.95 -15.17
C CYS A 65 -2.40 15.12 -16.51
N VAL A 66 -2.22 16.26 -17.17
CA VAL A 66 -2.83 16.53 -18.49
C VAL A 66 -2.33 15.52 -19.53
N LEU A 67 -1.01 15.28 -19.57
CA LEU A 67 -0.41 14.34 -20.50
C LEU A 67 -0.83 12.90 -20.23
N HIS A 68 -0.91 12.49 -18.96
CA HIS A 68 -1.45 11.18 -18.55
C HIS A 68 -2.87 10.98 -19.08
N ASN A 69 -3.75 11.96 -18.86
CA ASN A 69 -5.14 11.92 -19.30
C ASN A 69 -5.25 11.87 -20.84
N PHE A 70 -4.42 12.63 -21.53
CA PHE A 70 -4.36 12.62 -23.00
C PHE A 70 -3.92 11.25 -23.53
N LEU A 71 -2.82 10.70 -23.01
CA LEU A 71 -2.27 9.41 -23.43
C LEU A 71 -3.22 8.26 -23.12
N ARG A 72 -3.88 8.28 -21.96
CA ARG A 72 -4.91 7.30 -21.59
C ARG A 72 -6.09 7.28 -22.58
N ARG A 73 -6.44 8.42 -23.18
CA ARG A 73 -7.53 8.52 -24.17
C ARG A 73 -7.09 8.16 -25.60
N LYS A 74 -5.82 8.37 -25.94
CA LYS A 74 -5.32 8.28 -27.33
C LYS A 74 -4.49 7.04 -27.61
N SER A 75 -3.91 6.42 -26.60
CA SER A 75 -3.04 5.26 -26.75
C SER A 75 -3.58 4.08 -25.94
N THR A 76 -3.92 3.01 -26.63
CA THR A 76 -4.35 1.74 -26.03
C THR A 76 -3.20 1.01 -25.34
N SER A 77 -1.94 1.31 -25.68
CA SER A 77 -0.76 0.70 -25.09
C SER A 77 -0.17 1.48 -23.91
N TYR A 78 -0.71 2.66 -23.61
CA TYR A 78 -0.20 3.53 -22.53
C TYR A 78 -0.29 2.87 -21.16
N ILE A 79 -1.41 2.19 -20.89
CA ILE A 79 -1.67 1.44 -19.67
C ILE A 79 -2.04 0.02 -20.09
N GLN A 80 -1.16 -0.93 -19.82
CA GLN A 80 -1.45 -2.34 -20.02
C GLN A 80 -2.20 -2.90 -18.80
N PRO A 81 -3.17 -3.82 -18.97
CA PRO A 81 -3.85 -4.43 -17.82
C PRO A 81 -2.89 -5.16 -16.87
N SER A 82 -1.81 -5.74 -17.39
CA SER A 82 -0.76 -6.40 -16.59
C SER A 82 0.01 -5.43 -15.69
N ASN A 83 -0.07 -4.13 -15.94
CA ASN A 83 0.68 -3.12 -15.20
C ASN A 83 -0.01 -2.65 -13.92
N ILE A 84 -1.27 -3.02 -13.70
CA ILE A 84 -2.12 -2.46 -12.64
C ILE A 84 -2.54 -3.55 -11.67
N ASP A 85 -2.54 -3.24 -10.37
CA ASP A 85 -3.16 -4.12 -9.39
C ASP A 85 -4.67 -4.22 -9.64
N THR A 86 -5.16 -5.41 -9.96
CA THR A 86 -6.58 -5.68 -10.22
C THR A 86 -7.18 -6.59 -9.15
N GLU A 87 -8.50 -6.62 -9.08
CA GLU A 87 -9.24 -7.48 -8.16
C GLU A 87 -9.96 -8.56 -8.96
N ASP A 88 -9.72 -9.82 -8.60
CA ASP A 88 -10.57 -10.91 -9.03
C ASP A 88 -11.71 -11.08 -8.01
N ILE A 89 -12.88 -10.57 -8.39
CA ILE A 89 -14.11 -10.61 -7.60
C ILE A 89 -14.64 -12.05 -7.45
N ILE A 90 -14.30 -12.94 -8.37
CA ILE A 90 -14.77 -14.32 -8.35
C ILE A 90 -14.02 -15.08 -7.26
N SER A 91 -12.67 -15.04 -7.31
CA SER A 91 -11.80 -15.69 -6.34
C SER A 91 -11.60 -14.90 -5.04
N GLY A 92 -11.92 -13.61 -5.00
CA GLY A 92 -11.68 -12.76 -3.83
C GLY A 92 -10.19 -12.44 -3.62
N THR A 93 -9.41 -12.43 -4.69
CA THR A 93 -7.96 -12.20 -4.64
C THR A 93 -7.56 -10.92 -5.38
N VAL A 94 -6.36 -10.44 -5.06
CA VAL A 94 -5.75 -9.27 -5.69
C VAL A 94 -4.62 -9.75 -6.60
N LEU A 95 -4.72 -9.42 -7.89
CA LEU A 95 -3.67 -9.68 -8.86
C LEU A 95 -2.75 -8.47 -8.90
N ILE A 96 -1.49 -8.65 -8.55
CA ILE A 96 -0.49 -7.58 -8.51
C ILE A 96 0.06 -7.33 -9.91
N GLY A 97 0.15 -6.07 -10.31
CA GLY A 97 0.66 -5.67 -11.61
C GLY A 97 2.18 -5.59 -11.69
N ASP A 98 2.73 -5.71 -12.90
CA ASP A 98 4.17 -5.78 -13.18
C ASP A 98 4.92 -4.44 -12.93
N MET A 99 4.21 -3.32 -12.78
CA MET A 99 4.85 -2.01 -12.63
C MET A 99 5.58 -1.80 -11.31
N HIS A 100 5.36 -2.67 -10.33
CA HIS A 100 6.09 -2.63 -9.06
C HIS A 100 7.58 -3.00 -9.23
N MET A 101 8.00 -3.48 -10.41
CA MET A 101 9.38 -3.93 -10.65
C MET A 101 10.33 -2.84 -11.20
N ASN A 102 9.83 -1.69 -11.66
CA ASN A 102 10.63 -0.75 -12.48
C ASN A 102 10.98 0.59 -11.81
N GLY A 103 10.68 0.74 -10.52
CA GLY A 103 11.04 1.93 -9.73
C GLY A 103 10.05 2.15 -8.59
N GLU A 104 10.55 2.17 -7.35
CA GLU A 104 9.71 2.34 -6.16
C GLU A 104 9.59 3.83 -5.82
N LEU A 105 8.37 4.27 -5.51
CA LEU A 105 8.16 5.61 -4.94
C LEU A 105 8.79 5.65 -3.54
N ILE A 106 9.53 6.72 -3.25
CA ILE A 106 10.10 6.91 -1.91
C ILE A 106 8.95 7.08 -0.93
N SER A 107 8.89 6.18 0.06
CA SER A 107 7.90 6.28 1.14
C SER A 107 8.10 7.57 1.91
N LEU A 108 7.01 8.30 2.15
CA LEU A 108 7.05 9.48 2.99
C LEU A 108 7.30 9.07 4.44
N ASP A 109 8.13 9.84 5.14
CA ASP A 109 8.42 9.61 6.55
C ASP A 109 7.10 9.67 7.36
N VAL A 110 6.74 8.55 7.99
CA VAL A 110 5.49 8.45 8.73
C VAL A 110 5.64 9.27 10.00
N SER A 111 5.06 10.47 10.00
CA SER A 111 4.89 11.25 11.22
C SER A 111 4.22 10.37 12.28
N ARG A 112 4.89 10.17 13.42
CA ARG A 112 4.34 9.47 14.60
C ARG A 112 3.19 10.29 15.17
N GLN A 113 2.03 10.18 14.54
CA GLN A 113 0.84 10.93 14.88
C GLN A 113 0.14 10.28 16.07
N GLY A 114 -0.40 11.11 16.96
CA GLY A 114 -1.20 10.67 18.08
C GLY A 114 -2.49 9.96 17.65
N SER A 115 -3.29 9.54 18.64
CA SER A 115 -4.58 8.90 18.38
C SER A 115 -5.49 9.78 17.49
N PRO A 116 -6.27 9.20 16.57
CA PRO A 116 -7.22 9.95 15.74
C PRO A 116 -8.20 10.76 16.60
N THR A 117 -8.61 11.93 16.09
CA THR A 117 -9.62 12.79 16.73
C THR A 117 -10.96 12.08 16.87
N ILE A 118 -11.81 12.57 17.77
CA ILE A 118 -13.16 12.02 17.97
C ILE A 118 -13.96 12.13 16.67
N ASP A 119 -13.92 13.29 16.01
CA ASP A 119 -14.61 13.51 14.72
C ASP A 119 -14.15 12.53 13.65
N ALA A 120 -12.83 12.29 13.53
CA ALA A 120 -12.30 11.31 12.58
C ALA A 120 -12.82 9.89 12.87
N LYS A 121 -12.97 9.51 14.15
CA LYS A 121 -13.57 8.23 14.53
C LYS A 121 -15.06 8.19 14.20
N MET A 122 -15.80 9.28 14.37
CA MET A 122 -17.23 9.35 14.02
C MET A 122 -17.44 9.19 12.51
N ILE A 123 -16.67 9.92 11.69
CA ILE A 123 -16.73 9.77 10.22
C ILE A 123 -16.38 8.33 9.81
N ARG A 124 -15.33 7.75 10.40
CA ARG A 124 -14.95 6.36 10.18
C ARG A 124 -16.09 5.39 10.50
N ASN A 125 -16.74 5.58 11.65
CA ASN A 125 -17.86 4.75 12.07
C ASN A 125 -19.06 4.90 11.12
N GLY A 126 -19.34 6.11 10.63
CA GLY A 126 -20.39 6.33 9.63
C GLY A 126 -20.13 5.59 8.31
N TYR A 127 -18.89 5.62 7.81
CA TYR A 127 -18.51 4.81 6.64
C TYR A 127 -18.59 3.31 6.91
N LYS A 128 -18.17 2.87 8.11
CA LYS A 128 -18.31 1.47 8.52
C LYS A 128 -19.77 1.05 8.46
N GLU A 129 -20.68 1.82 9.06
CA GLU A 129 -22.10 1.54 9.03
C GLU A 129 -22.65 1.51 7.60
N TYR A 130 -22.28 2.48 6.76
CA TYR A 130 -22.70 2.51 5.36
C TYR A 130 -22.25 1.26 4.59
N TYR A 131 -20.97 0.86 4.65
CA TYR A 131 -20.44 -0.30 3.92
C TYR A 131 -20.98 -1.65 4.40
N ASN A 132 -21.50 -1.72 5.62
CA ASN A 132 -22.12 -2.93 6.14
C ASN A 132 -23.64 -2.97 5.95
N ASN A 133 -24.24 -1.88 5.48
CA ASN A 133 -25.68 -1.76 5.22
C ASN A 133 -25.92 -1.33 3.76
N ALA A 134 -26.42 -0.10 3.54
CA ALA A 134 -26.84 0.41 2.22
C ALA A 134 -25.75 0.36 1.14
N GLY A 135 -24.47 0.50 1.54
CA GLY A 135 -23.31 0.43 0.65
C GLY A 135 -22.64 -0.95 0.59
N GLY A 136 -23.27 -1.97 1.16
CA GLY A 136 -22.79 -3.35 1.14
C GLY A 136 -22.76 -3.92 -0.28
N VAL A 137 -21.75 -4.75 -0.54
CA VAL A 137 -21.58 -5.43 -1.83
C VAL A 137 -21.25 -6.90 -1.61
N ASP A 138 -21.85 -7.79 -2.40
CA ASP A 138 -21.77 -9.24 -2.20
C ASP A 138 -20.32 -9.77 -2.22
N PHE A 139 -19.46 -9.15 -3.03
CA PHE A 139 -18.08 -9.61 -3.16
C PHE A 139 -17.20 -9.30 -1.96
N GLN A 140 -17.55 -8.31 -1.11
CA GLN A 140 -16.68 -7.91 0.01
C GLN A 140 -16.43 -9.07 0.97
N HIS A 141 -17.42 -9.94 1.16
CA HIS A 141 -17.34 -11.13 2.00
C HIS A 141 -16.25 -12.11 1.53
N LYS A 142 -16.02 -12.19 0.21
CA LYS A 142 -15.02 -13.10 -0.37
C LYS A 142 -13.61 -12.64 -0.05
N PHE A 143 -13.32 -11.35 -0.22
CA PHE A 143 -12.03 -10.77 0.14
C PHE A 143 -11.72 -10.92 1.64
N LEU A 144 -12.76 -10.90 2.50
CA LEU A 144 -12.57 -11.11 3.93
C LEU A 144 -12.26 -12.56 4.34
N LYS A 145 -12.68 -13.57 3.56
CA LYS A 145 -12.35 -14.98 3.84
C LYS A 145 -10.86 -15.27 3.65
N TYR A 146 -10.24 -14.73 2.61
CA TYR A 146 -8.82 -14.95 2.33
C TYR A 146 -7.89 -14.10 3.21
N LEU A 147 -8.40 -13.00 3.78
CA LEU A 147 -7.71 -12.24 4.83
C LEU A 147 -7.64 -12.97 6.18
N LEU A 148 -8.34 -14.11 6.34
CA LEU A 148 -8.38 -14.92 7.56
C LEU A 148 -7.49 -16.17 7.50
N THR A 149 -7.18 -16.69 6.31
CA THR A 149 -6.55 -18.02 6.16
C THR A 149 -5.06 -18.01 5.92
N GLU A 150 -4.46 -16.92 5.45
CA GLU A 150 -3.01 -16.83 5.32
C GLU A 150 -2.53 -15.44 5.70
N ALA A 151 -1.30 -15.39 6.21
CA ALA A 151 -0.53 -14.21 6.58
C ALA A 151 -0.22 -13.30 5.38
N CYS A 152 -1.24 -12.93 4.60
CA CYS A 152 -1.18 -11.89 3.59
C CYS A 152 -1.18 -10.55 4.31
N ASP A 153 0.03 -10.12 4.59
CA ASP A 153 0.41 -8.87 5.21
C ASP A 153 0.12 -7.67 4.29
N TRP A 154 -1.17 -7.46 3.97
CA TRP A 154 -1.63 -6.26 3.28
C TRP A 154 -1.32 -5.01 4.12
N SER A 155 -1.24 -5.17 5.44
CA SER A 155 -1.01 -4.11 6.40
C SER A 155 0.39 -3.53 6.31
N SER A 156 1.40 -4.36 6.11
CA SER A 156 2.81 -3.99 6.13
C SER A 156 3.30 -3.33 4.85
N ARG A 157 2.65 -3.66 3.72
CA ARG A 157 2.84 -2.93 2.45
C ARG A 157 2.15 -1.56 2.43
N LEU A 158 1.00 -1.41 3.10
CA LEU A 158 0.21 -0.16 3.11
C LEU A 158 0.46 0.72 4.34
N PHE A 159 0.99 0.15 5.42
CA PHE A 159 1.32 0.78 6.69
C PHE A 159 2.54 0.06 7.31
N PRO A 160 3.77 0.45 6.93
CA PRO A 160 4.96 -0.11 7.54
C PRO A 160 4.90 0.15 9.05
N SER A 161 4.62 -0.89 9.83
CA SER A 161 4.85 -0.85 11.27
C SER A 161 6.35 -0.71 11.44
N THR A 162 6.83 0.35 12.09
CA THR A 162 8.26 0.56 12.38
C THR A 162 8.86 -0.46 13.36
N LYS A 163 8.19 -1.59 13.58
CA LYS A 163 8.81 -2.72 14.25
C LYS A 163 9.56 -3.50 13.18
N LYS A 164 10.87 -3.24 13.10
CA LYS A 164 11.82 -4.23 12.56
C LYS A 164 11.38 -5.61 13.05
N PRO A 165 11.27 -6.64 12.19
CA PRO A 165 11.24 -7.99 12.69
C PRO A 165 12.46 -8.13 13.59
N LEU A 166 12.25 -8.51 14.85
CA LEU A 166 13.35 -8.93 15.70
C LEU A 166 14.05 -10.02 14.90
N HIS A 167 15.34 -9.81 14.63
CA HIS A 167 16.20 -10.78 13.98
C HIS A 167 15.91 -12.12 14.66
N GLU A 168 15.39 -13.10 13.91
CA GLU A 168 15.20 -14.44 14.43
C GLU A 168 16.62 -14.98 14.65
N THR A 169 17.09 -14.87 15.89
CA THR A 169 18.39 -15.41 16.26
C THR A 169 18.27 -16.91 16.13
N LEU A 170 18.85 -17.47 15.07
CA LEU A 170 18.96 -18.91 14.89
C LEU A 170 19.72 -19.46 16.11
N LEU A 171 18.97 -20.14 16.98
CA LEU A 171 19.50 -20.90 18.09
C LEU A 171 19.82 -22.30 17.58
N ASP A 172 20.98 -22.81 17.93
CA ASP A 172 21.29 -24.21 17.71
C ASP A 172 20.40 -25.12 18.59
N PRO A 173 20.36 -26.45 18.37
CA PRO A 173 19.56 -27.37 19.18
C PRO A 173 19.91 -27.40 20.68
N SER A 174 20.96 -26.69 21.10
CA SER A 174 21.39 -26.53 22.50
C SER A 174 21.06 -25.15 23.09
N GLY A 175 20.41 -24.26 22.31
CA GLY A 175 19.95 -22.95 22.77
C GLY A 175 21.00 -21.84 22.77
N LYS A 176 22.07 -21.93 21.97
CA LYS A 176 23.06 -20.85 21.82
C LYS A 176 22.94 -20.11 20.48
N THR A 177 23.19 -18.80 20.51
CA THR A 177 23.05 -17.89 19.36
C THR A 177 24.23 -18.05 18.38
N ILE A 178 23.94 -18.27 17.10
CA ILE A 178 24.95 -18.42 16.05
C ILE A 178 25.37 -17.03 15.53
N ASP A 179 26.62 -16.63 15.74
CA ASP A 179 27.21 -15.43 15.12
C ASP A 179 27.69 -15.78 13.70
N GLN A 180 27.17 -15.10 12.67
CA GLN A 180 27.50 -15.35 11.27
C GLN A 180 28.67 -14.50 10.74
N ASN A 181 29.43 -13.81 11.58
CA ASN A 181 30.51 -12.96 11.11
C ASN A 181 31.90 -13.56 11.37
N THR A 182 32.24 -14.64 10.66
CA THR A 182 33.64 -15.02 10.38
C THR A 182 33.72 -15.87 9.13
N THR A 183 33.99 -15.26 7.98
CA THR A 183 34.86 -15.84 6.94
C THR A 183 35.35 -14.69 6.05
N MET A 184 36.49 -14.08 6.42
CA MET A 184 37.34 -13.43 5.43
C MET A 184 37.96 -14.53 4.57
N LEU A 185 37.67 -14.54 3.26
CA LEU A 185 38.50 -15.26 2.29
C LEU A 185 39.64 -14.34 1.83
N PRO A 186 40.90 -14.82 1.77
CA PRO A 186 42.02 -14.04 1.28
C PRO A 186 41.91 -13.81 -0.23
N ARG A 187 42.41 -12.65 -0.68
CA ARG A 187 42.67 -12.36 -2.11
C ARG A 187 43.95 -13.08 -2.49
N ASP A 188 43.87 -13.93 -3.51
CA ASP A 188 45.05 -14.45 -4.20
C ASP A 188 45.54 -13.40 -5.21
N ASP A 189 46.84 -13.13 -5.15
CA ASP A 189 47.63 -12.38 -6.15
C ASP A 189 48.03 -13.29 -7.33
#